data_AF-A0A5S4VJT0-F1
#
_entry.id   AF-A0A5S4VJT0-F1
#
_cell.length_a   1.000
_cell.length_b   1.000
_cell.length_c   1.000
_cell.angle_alpha   90.00
_cell.angle_beta   90.00
_cell.angle_gamma   90.00
#
_symmetry.space_group_name_H-M   'P 1'
#
loop_
_entity.id
_entity.type
_entity.pdbx_description
1 polymer ?
#
loop_
_entity_poly.entity_id
_entity_poly.type
_entity_poly.pdbx_seq_one_letter_code
_entity_poly.pdbx_strand_id
1 'polypeptide(L)' 'MTPLSDKTWRVCDDRFDSGDRRRIVGYLQDLDGEYEMLWMRPHPGVVYRHPTMESAVAAISVRLHRTSFVD' A
#
# COMPACT_ATOMS: atom_id res chain seq x y z
N MET A 1 -5.68 5.76 -2.91
CA MET A 1 -5.93 4.32 -3.11
C MET A 1 -6.94 4.14 -4.24
N THR A 2 -6.84 3.07 -5.04
CA THR A 2 -7.79 2.77 -6.13
C THR A 2 -8.49 1.44 -5.84
N PRO A 3 -9.83 1.37 -5.77
CA PRO A 3 -10.53 0.12 -5.51
C PRO A 3 -10.35 -0.87 -6.67
N LEU A 4 -10.18 -2.15 -6.35
CA LEU A 4 -10.16 -3.28 -7.29
C LEU A 4 -11.36 -4.22 -7.07
N SER A 5 -11.85 -4.28 -5.83
CA SER A 5 -13.07 -4.95 -5.41
C SER A 5 -13.61 -4.26 -4.14
N ASP A 6 -14.71 -4.77 -3.59
CA ASP A 6 -15.31 -4.27 -2.35
C ASP A 6 -14.37 -4.40 -1.13
N LYS A 7 -13.40 -5.31 -1.19
CA LYS A 7 -12.46 -5.61 -0.10
C LYS A 7 -11.00 -5.44 -0.49
N THR A 8 -10.69 -4.89 -1.66
CA THR A 8 -9.30 -4.82 -2.12
C THR A 8 -9.02 -3.52 -2.84
N TRP A 9 -7.90 -2.90 -2.50
CA TRP A 9 -7.43 -1.64 -3.06
C TRP A 9 -6.00 -1.76 -3.56
N ARG A 10 -5.73 -1.15 -4.71
CA ARG A 10 -4.38 -0.82 -5.16
C ARG A 10 -3.90 0.42 -4.42
N VAL A 11 -2.74 0.32 -3.80
CA VAL A 11 -2.06 1.43 -3.14
C VAL A 11 -1.06 2.02 -4.12
N CYS A 12 -1.24 3.30 -4.41
CA CYS A 12 -0.46 4.04 -5.40
C CYS A 12 0.28 5.20 -4.74
N ASP A 13 1.50 5.45 -5.20
CA ASP A 13 2.32 6.61 -4.89
C ASP A 13 2.06 7.71 -5.92
N ASP A 14 1.49 8.82 -5.49
CA ASP A 14 1.03 9.91 -6.36
C ASP A 14 2.16 10.75 -6.96
N ARG A 15 3.40 10.54 -6.54
CA ARG A 15 4.58 11.18 -7.13
C ARG A 15 4.93 10.63 -8.51
N PHE A 16 4.39 9.47 -8.88
CA PHE A 16 4.57 8.86 -10.19
C PHE A 16 3.31 9.04 -11.04
N ASP A 17 3.51 9.21 -12.35
CA ASP A 17 2.42 9.34 -13.32
C ASP A 17 1.53 8.09 -13.35
N SER A 18 0.29 8.27 -13.80
CA SER A 18 -0.74 7.22 -13.78
C SER A 18 -0.38 5.95 -14.55
N GLY A 19 0.48 6.04 -15.57
CA GLY A 19 0.99 4.92 -16.36
C GLY A 19 2.32 4.32 -15.87
N ASP A 20 2.99 4.95 -14.90
CA ASP A 20 4.27 4.46 -14.40
C ASP A 20 4.05 3.26 -13.47
N ARG A 21 4.67 2.12 -13.78
CA ARG A 21 4.58 0.90 -12.98
C ARG A 21 5.15 1.07 -11.57
N ARG A 22 6.11 1.99 -11.37
CA ARG A 22 6.70 2.32 -10.06
C ARG A 22 5.69 2.95 -9.10
N ARG A 23 4.59 3.48 -9.62
CA ARG A 23 3.46 4.01 -8.84
C ARG A 23 2.87 2.98 -7.89
N ILE A 24 2.92 1.69 -8.22
CA ILE A 24 2.31 0.66 -7.37
C ILE A 24 3.21 0.40 -6.16
N VAL A 25 2.67 0.70 -4.99
CA VAL A 25 3.30 0.44 -3.69
C VAL A 25 2.97 -0.97 -3.22
N GLY A 26 1.72 -1.37 -3.45
CA GLY A 26 1.19 -2.65 -3.01
C GLY A 26 -0.32 -2.73 -3.08
N TYR A 27 -0.87 -3.69 -2.36
CA TYR A 27 -2.29 -3.98 -2.31
C TYR A 27 -2.74 -4.07 -0.86
N LEU A 28 -3.85 -3.42 -0.57
CA LEU A 28 -4.51 -3.50 0.73
C LEU A 28 -5.77 -4.37 0.58
N GLN A 29 -5.98 -5.28 1.51
CA GLN A 29 -7.16 -6.12 1.56
C GLN A 29 -7.84 -6.02 2.93
N ASP A 30 -9.16 -5.93 2.94
CA ASP A 30 -9.98 -6.13 4.13
C ASP A 30 -10.21 -7.63 4.36
N LEU A 31 -9.86 -8.09 5.55
CA LEU A 31 -10.00 -9.46 6.04
C LEU A 31 -11.06 -9.57 7.15
N ASP A 32 -12.19 -8.88 6.98
CA ASP A 32 -13.36 -8.95 7.87
C ASP A 32 -13.02 -8.61 9.34
N GLY A 33 -12.32 -7.50 9.54
CA GLY A 33 -11.94 -6.98 10.87
C GLY A 33 -10.47 -6.63 11.02
N GLU A 34 -9.64 -7.00 10.03
CA GLU A 34 -8.25 -6.56 9.91
C GLU A 34 -7.95 -6.13 8.46
N TYR A 35 -6.94 -5.30 8.30
CA TYR A 35 -6.47 -4.84 7.00
C TYR A 35 -5.06 -5.33 6.75
N GLU A 36 -4.88 -6.08 5.66
CA GLU A 36 -3.61 -6.66 5.28
C GLU A 36 -3.01 -5.89 4.10
N MET A 37 -1.78 -5.40 4.26
CA MET A 37 -1.02 -4.72 3.22
C MET A 37 0.07 -5.64 2.68
N LEU A 38 -0.08 -6.06 1.42
CA LEU A 38 0.97 -6.70 0.63
C LEU A 38 1.84 -5.62 -0.02
N TRP A 39 3.11 -5.55 0.36
CA TRP A 39 4.09 -4.63 -0.21
C TRP A 39 4.71 -5.19 -1.48
N MET A 40 4.83 -4.35 -2.50
CA MET A 40 5.52 -4.65 -3.76
C MET A 40 6.86 -3.92 -3.88
N ARG A 41 7.11 -2.92 -3.03
CA ARG A 41 8.35 -2.11 -3.02
C ARG A 41 8.87 -1.86 -1.58
N PRO A 42 10.19 -1.69 -1.38
CA PRO A 42 11.26 -1.97 -2.36
C PRO A 42 11.44 -3.47 -2.61
N HIS A 43 11.05 -4.32 -1.65
CA HIS A 43 11.07 -5.78 -1.77
C HIS A 43 9.63 -6.30 -1.81
N PRO A 44 9.24 -7.04 -2.86
CA PRO A 44 7.90 -7.61 -2.96
C PRO A 44 7.70 -8.76 -1.97
N GLY A 45 6.46 -8.96 -1.54
CA GLY A 45 6.05 -10.13 -0.75
C GLY A 45 6.03 -9.92 0.77
N VAL A 46 6.40 -8.73 1.26
CA VAL A 46 6.27 -8.42 2.69
C VAL A 46 4.82 -8.08 3.01
N VAL A 47 4.28 -8.67 4.07
CA VAL A 47 2.89 -8.49 4.51
C VAL A 47 2.86 -7.92 5.93
N TYR A 48 2.00 -6.92 6.17
CA TYR A 48 1.68 -6.44 7.51
C TYR A 48 0.18 -6.35 7.69
N ARG A 49 -0.28 -6.63 8.92
CA ARG A 49 -1.68 -6.51 9.30
C ARG A 49 -1.89 -5.34 10.24
N HIS A 50 -3.07 -4.75 10.11
CA HIS A 50 -3.47 -3.54 10.81
C HIS A 50 -4.91 -3.71 11.29
N PRO A 51 -5.24 -3.29 12.52
CA PRO A 51 -6.58 -3.49 13.07
C PRO A 51 -7.65 -2.60 12.41
N THR A 52 -7.26 -1.50 11.75
CA THR A 52 -8.18 -0.59 11.06
C THR A 52 -7.61 -0.06 9.76
N MET A 53 -8.48 0.41 8.86
CA MET A 53 -8.08 1.06 7.61
C MET A 53 -7.16 2.26 7.87
N GLU A 54 -7.49 3.08 8.86
CA GLU A 54 -6.74 4.28 9.21
C GLU A 54 -5.31 3.92 9.66
N SER A 55 -5.17 2.89 10.50
CA SER A 55 -3.85 2.43 10.94
C SER A 55 -3.01 1.86 9.80
N ALA A 56 -3.62 1.17 8.84
CA ALA A 56 -2.95 0.72 7.62
C ALA A 56 -2.47 1.89 6.77
N VAL A 57 -3.33 2.87 6.50
CA VAL A 57 -3.00 4.07 5.70
C VAL A 57 -1.90 4.90 6.36
N ALA A 58 -1.95 5.08 7.68
CA ALA A 58 -0.92 5.77 8.43
C ALA A 58 0.44 5.05 8.33
N ALA A 59 0.46 3.73 8.51
CA ALA A 59 1.69 2.94 8.38
C ALA A 59 2.25 2.97 6.95
N ILE A 60 1.38 2.88 5.93
CA ILE A 60 1.76 3.01 4.52
C ILE A 60 2.43 4.35 4.26
N SER A 61 1.81 5.45 4.72
CA SER A 61 2.29 6.81 4.52
C SER A 61 3.67 7.02 5.15
N VAL A 62 3.85 6.57 6.40
CA VAL A 62 5.14 6.62 7.11
C VAL A 62 6.21 5.83 6.37
N ARG A 63 5.90 4.61 5.93
CA ARG A 63 6.87 3.77 5.23
C ARG A 63 7.24 4.34 3.87
N LEU A 64 6.27 4.87 3.11
CA LEU A 64 6.54 5.56 1.86
C LEU A 64 7.50 6.72 2.06
N HIS A 65 7.27 7.60 3.05
CA HIS A 65 8.18 8.70 3.36
C HIS A 65 9.61 8.20 3.65
N ARG A 66 9.77 7.05 4.28
CA ARG A 66 11.09 6.47 4.62
C ARG A 66 11.79 5.81 3.43
N THR A 67 11.06 5.17 2.51
CA THR A 67 11.64 4.48 1.34
C THR A 67 11.77 5.38 0.12
N SER A 68 11.34 6.63 0.23
CA SER A 68 11.38 7.66 -0.83
C SER A 68 12.76 8.21 -1.16
N PHE A 69 13.77 7.90 -0.35
CA PHE A 69 15.12 8.47 -0.45
C PHE A 69 16.19 7.42 -0.82
N VAL A 70 15.76 6.24 -1.25
CA VAL A 70 16.68 5.19 -1.68
C VAL A 70 16.48 5.01 -3.19
N ASP A 71 17.26 5.78 -3.95
CA ASP A 71 17.53 5.53 -5.37
C ASP A 71 18.45 4.31 -5.53
#